data_AF-A0A0G1J834-F1
#
_entry.id   AF-A0A0G1J834-F1
#
_cell.length_a   1.000
_cell.length_b   1.000
_cell.length_c   1.000
_cell.angle_alpha   90.00
_cell.angle_beta   90.00
_cell.angle_gamma   90.00
#
_symmetry.space_group_name_H-M   'P 1'
#
loop_
_entity.id
_entity.type
_entity.pdbx_description
1 polymer ?
#
loop_
_entity_poly.entity_id
_entity_poly.type
_entity_poly.pdbx_seq_one_letter_code
_entity_poly.pdbx_strand_id
1 'polypeptide(L)'
;MQKMGSPNWKKLKNLLPYAILFLITLFFVRHFFTNALLDGDDAPHHSGRVAAYYLALKQGQFPVRWAHNFDNGLGSPLFVLMYHLPYATAAFLYAALPITIQFSIGAFYVQSFSIAHIFNASIGGRRADLFVFAVHTH
;
A
#
# COMPACT_ATOMS: atom_id res chain seq x y z
N MET A 1 35.65 27.73 -11.10
CA MET A 1 34.22 27.74 -10.72
C MET A 1 33.40 27.23 -11.91
N GLN A 2 32.89 26.00 -11.84
CA GLN A 2 32.05 25.38 -12.87
C GLN A 2 30.70 26.12 -12.92
N LYS A 3 30.33 26.71 -14.07
CA LYS A 3 29.00 27.30 -14.26
C LYS A 3 27.98 26.17 -14.22
N MET A 4 27.16 26.10 -13.16
CA MET A 4 25.99 25.21 -13.13
C MET A 4 25.12 25.53 -14.35
N GLY A 5 24.91 24.53 -15.21
CA GLY A 5 24.08 24.67 -16.40
C GLY A 5 22.68 25.14 -16.02
N SER A 6 22.15 26.11 -16.78
CA SER A 6 20.83 26.66 -16.51
C SER A 6 19.75 25.56 -16.57
N PRO A 7 18.75 25.59 -15.66
CA PRO A 7 17.75 24.53 -15.63
C PRO A 7 16.92 24.50 -16.92
N ASN A 8 16.69 23.32 -17.46
CA ASN A 8 15.90 23.15 -18.68
C ASN A 8 14.40 23.36 -18.37
N TRP A 9 13.94 24.60 -18.50
CA TRP A 9 12.57 25.00 -18.17
C TRP A 9 11.48 24.25 -18.95
N LYS A 10 11.77 23.74 -20.15
CA LYS A 10 10.81 22.88 -20.88
C LYS A 10 10.60 21.54 -20.17
N LYS A 11 11.66 20.94 -19.64
CA LYS A 11 11.60 19.66 -18.90
C LYS A 11 10.84 19.83 -17.57
N LEU A 12 11.05 20.95 -16.88
CA LEU A 12 10.34 21.27 -15.62
C LEU A 12 8.83 21.50 -15.83
N LYS A 13 8.43 22.19 -16.90
CA LYS A 13 7.00 22.34 -17.24
C LYS A 13 6.32 21.00 -17.52
N ASN A 14 7.04 20.04 -18.09
CA ASN A 14 6.51 18.69 -18.33
C ASN A 14 6.45 17.83 -17.06
N LEU A 15 7.24 18.15 -16.03
CA LEU A 15 7.23 17.46 -14.73
C LEU A 15 6.18 18.01 -13.77
N LEU A 16 5.79 19.28 -13.94
CA LEU A 16 4.82 19.96 -13.10
C LEU A 16 3.47 19.20 -12.95
N PRO A 17 2.81 18.70 -14.01
CA PRO A 17 1.54 17.98 -13.84
C PRO A 17 1.71 16.68 -13.03
N TYR A 18 2.83 15.97 -13.20
CA TYR A 18 3.13 14.76 -12.42
C TYR A 18 3.39 15.08 -10.95
N ALA A 19 4.09 16.19 -10.67
CA ALA A 19 4.32 16.64 -9.30
C ALA A 19 3.00 17.03 -8.61
N ILE A 20 2.11 17.74 -9.30
CA ILE A 20 0.78 18.09 -8.78
C ILE A 20 -0.04 16.83 -8.51
N LEU A 21 -0.07 15.89 -9.46
CA LEU A 21 -0.81 14.64 -9.31
C LEU A 21 -0.27 13.81 -8.14
N PHE A 22 1.06 13.72 -7.99
CA PHE A 22 1.70 13.08 -6.85
C PHE A 22 1.31 13.72 -5.51
N LEU A 23 1.30 15.06 -5.42
CA LEU A 23 0.89 15.78 -4.21
C LEU A 23 -0.60 15.56 -3.88
N ILE A 24 -1.47 15.55 -4.89
CA ILE A 24 -2.90 15.25 -4.72
C ILE A 24 -3.06 13.82 -4.19
N THR A 25 -2.39 12.83 -4.80
CA THR A 25 -2.41 11.45 -4.32
C THR A 25 -1.94 11.37 -2.88
N LEU A 26 -0.81 11.99 -2.55
CA LEU A 26 -0.26 12.00 -1.20
C LEU A 26 -1.24 12.62 -0.19
N PHE A 27 -1.94 13.69 -0.59
CA PHE A 27 -2.98 14.30 0.24
C PHE A 27 -4.13 13.32 0.52
N PHE A 28 -4.66 12.62 -0.49
CA PHE A 28 -5.75 11.66 -0.28
C PHE A 28 -5.30 10.43 0.52
N VAL A 29 -4.07 9.94 0.30
CA VAL A 29 -3.54 8.79 1.04
C VAL A 29 -2.96 9.15 2.41
N ARG A 30 -2.95 10.43 2.82
CA ARG A 30 -2.35 10.90 4.09
C ARG A 30 -2.85 10.13 5.31
N HIS A 31 -4.11 9.68 5.27
CA HIS A 31 -4.72 8.94 6.38
C HIS A 31 -4.06 7.58 6.62
N PHE A 32 -3.53 6.95 5.56
CA PHE A 32 -2.77 5.69 5.65
C PHE A 32 -1.40 5.84 6.32
N PHE A 33 -0.89 7.07 6.47
CA PHE A 33 0.37 7.35 7.16
C PHE A 33 0.17 7.67 8.65
N THR A 34 -1.05 7.52 9.17
CA THR A 34 -1.31 7.61 10.61
C THR A 34 -1.12 6.24 11.28
N ASN A 35 -0.92 6.22 12.59
CA ASN A 35 -0.92 4.97 13.37
C ASN A 35 -2.34 4.45 13.67
N ALA A 36 -3.37 5.08 13.11
CA ALA A 36 -4.75 4.67 13.26
C ALA A 36 -5.11 3.63 12.19
N LEU A 37 -6.02 2.72 12.54
CA LEU A 37 -6.71 1.93 11.54
C LEU A 37 -7.66 2.84 10.76
N LEU A 38 -7.82 2.54 9.48
CA LEU A 38 -8.98 3.06 8.75
C LEU A 38 -10.24 2.66 9.49
N ASP A 39 -11.15 3.60 9.67
CA ASP A 39 -12.43 3.31 10.31
C ASP A 39 -13.28 2.42 9.38
N GLY A 40 -13.60 1.22 9.85
CA GLY A 40 -14.30 0.21 9.08
C GLY A 40 -14.36 -1.10 9.85
N ASP A 41 -15.50 -1.78 9.75
CA ASP A 41 -15.79 -2.98 10.55
C ASP A 41 -14.74 -4.09 10.36
N ASP A 42 -14.16 -4.20 9.16
CA ASP A 42 -13.14 -5.19 8.83
C ASP A 42 -11.70 -4.75 9.13
N ALA A 43 -11.46 -3.47 9.42
CA ALA A 43 -10.12 -2.97 9.63
C ALA A 43 -9.40 -3.61 10.83
N PRO A 44 -10.06 -3.82 11.99
CA PRO A 44 -9.48 -4.59 13.09
C PRO A 44 -9.13 -6.01 12.67
N HIS A 45 -9.98 -6.68 11.87
CA HIS A 45 -9.74 -8.04 11.39
C HIS A 45 -8.50 -8.13 10.49
N HIS A 46 -8.27 -7.17 9.60
CA HIS A 46 -7.06 -7.13 8.78
C HIS A 46 -5.79 -6.95 9.61
N SER A 47 -5.84 -6.10 10.64
CA SER A 47 -4.70 -5.90 11.54
C SER A 47 -4.36 -7.16 12.36
N GLY A 48 -5.39 -7.83 12.89
CA GLY A 48 -5.22 -9.11 13.58
C GLY A 48 -4.64 -10.18 12.66
N ARG A 49 -5.08 -10.23 11.39
CA ARG A 49 -4.54 -11.16 10.39
C ARG A 49 -3.07 -10.91 10.10
N VAL A 50 -2.62 -9.67 9.95
CA VAL A 50 -1.18 -9.37 9.77
C VAL A 50 -0.38 -9.79 10.99
N ALA A 51 -0.87 -9.49 12.20
CA ALA A 51 -0.21 -9.92 13.44
C ALA A 51 -0.08 -11.45 13.53
N ALA A 52 -1.14 -12.18 13.20
CA ALA A 52 -1.15 -13.63 13.18
C ALA A 52 -0.22 -14.21 12.09
N TYR A 53 -0.16 -13.57 10.91
CA TYR A 53 0.74 -13.97 9.83
C TYR A 53 2.20 -13.79 10.23
N TYR A 54 2.53 -12.62 10.80
CA TYR A 54 3.87 -12.33 11.31
C TYR A 54 4.29 -13.34 12.40
N LEU A 55 3.39 -13.64 13.34
CA LEU A 55 3.66 -14.64 14.38
C LEU A 55 3.90 -16.03 13.79
N ALA A 56 3.07 -16.47 12.84
CA ALA A 56 3.23 -17.75 12.18
C ALA A 56 4.57 -17.85 11.43
N LEU A 57 5.01 -16.78 10.75
CA LEU A 57 6.35 -16.70 10.15
C LEU A 57 7.46 -16.81 11.21
N LYS A 58 7.32 -16.10 12.34
CA LYS A 58 8.29 -16.18 13.46
C LYS A 58 8.34 -17.57 14.09
N GLN A 59 7.25 -18.32 14.01
CA GLN A 59 7.15 -19.73 14.43
C GLN A 59 7.65 -20.72 13.37
N GLY A 60 8.19 -20.23 12.24
CA GLY A 60 8.75 -21.08 11.18
C GLY A 60 7.71 -21.70 10.24
N GLN A 61 6.45 -21.22 10.23
CA GLN A 61 5.46 -21.70 9.29
C GLN A 61 5.73 -21.14 7.88
N PHE A 62 6.12 -22.01 6.94
CA PHE A 62 6.20 -21.69 5.52
C PHE A 62 5.74 -22.87 4.65
N PRO A 63 4.69 -22.73 3.82
CA PRO A 63 3.80 -21.56 3.73
C PRO A 63 2.97 -21.39 5.01
N VAL A 64 2.66 -20.15 5.36
CA VAL A 64 1.78 -19.84 6.50
C VAL A 64 0.38 -20.35 6.23
N ARG A 65 -0.15 -21.23 7.08
CA ARG A 65 -1.51 -21.81 6.92
C ARG A 65 -2.39 -21.60 8.14
N TRP A 66 -1.77 -21.50 9.32
CA TRP A 66 -2.48 -21.55 10.59
C TRP A 66 -2.25 -20.27 11.39
N ALA A 67 -3.31 -19.70 11.93
CA ALA A 67 -3.27 -18.57 12.83
C ALA A 67 -3.47 -19.09 14.27
N HIS A 68 -2.40 -19.34 15.02
CA HIS A 68 -2.45 -19.99 16.35
C HIS A 68 -3.31 -19.24 17.38
N ASN A 69 -3.27 -17.91 17.40
CA ASN A 69 -3.93 -17.11 18.43
C ASN A 69 -5.31 -16.59 18.00
N PHE A 70 -5.81 -17.03 16.85
CA PHE A 70 -7.16 -16.70 16.39
C PHE A 70 -8.22 -17.56 17.09
N ASP A 71 -9.48 -17.14 17.02
CA ASP A 71 -10.62 -17.86 17.59
C ASP A 71 -10.44 -18.18 19.09
N ASN A 72 -10.23 -17.13 19.88
CA ASN A 72 -9.99 -17.22 21.34
C ASN A 72 -8.80 -18.12 21.74
N GLY A 73 -7.80 -18.24 20.86
CA GLY A 73 -6.58 -19.02 21.13
C GLY A 73 -6.67 -20.50 20.76
N LEU A 74 -7.80 -20.97 20.20
CA LEU A 74 -7.92 -22.33 19.64
C LEU A 74 -7.15 -22.46 18.32
N GLY A 75 -6.95 -21.34 17.65
CA GLY A 75 -6.32 -21.27 16.35
C GLY A 75 -7.30 -21.55 15.21
N SER A 76 -6.93 -21.10 14.02
CA SER A 76 -7.80 -21.22 12.84
C SER A 76 -6.98 -21.42 11.56
N PRO A 77 -7.47 -22.21 10.58
CA PRO A 77 -6.85 -22.36 9.25
C PRO A 77 -7.09 -21.14 8.35
N LEU A 78 -7.05 -19.94 8.94
CA LEU A 78 -7.41 -18.66 8.33
C LEU A 78 -6.69 -18.42 7.00
N PHE A 79 -5.40 -18.76 6.93
CA PHE A 79 -4.58 -18.49 5.74
C PHE A 79 -4.71 -19.56 4.67
N VAL A 80 -5.44 -20.65 4.90
CA VAL A 80 -5.82 -21.58 3.83
C VAL A 80 -6.94 -20.99 2.97
N LEU A 81 -7.81 -20.17 3.58
CA LEU A 81 -9.01 -19.61 2.94
C LEU A 81 -8.80 -18.18 2.43
N MET A 82 -7.67 -17.55 2.74
CA MET A 82 -7.43 -16.13 2.49
C MET A 82 -6.21 -15.87 1.62
N TYR A 83 -6.25 -14.75 0.90
CA TYR A 83 -5.15 -14.29 0.08
C TYR A 83 -3.91 -13.98 0.93
N HIS A 84 -2.79 -14.65 0.66
CA HIS A 84 -1.56 -14.44 1.41
C HIS A 84 -0.88 -13.11 1.13
N LEU A 85 -0.91 -12.65 -0.13
CA LEU A 85 -0.10 -11.51 -0.59
C LEU A 85 -0.25 -10.22 0.25
N PRO A 86 -1.47 -9.75 0.61
CA PRO A 86 -1.61 -8.56 1.45
C PRO A 86 -0.97 -8.75 2.83
N TYR A 87 -1.17 -9.92 3.45
CA TYR A 87 -0.67 -10.18 4.80
C TYR A 87 0.83 -10.47 4.83
N ALA A 88 1.34 -11.16 3.81
CA ALA A 88 2.77 -11.44 3.65
C ALA A 88 3.55 -10.14 3.45
N THR A 89 3.07 -9.25 2.57
CA THR A 89 3.72 -7.96 2.31
C THR A 89 3.69 -7.06 3.55
N ALA A 90 2.54 -6.94 4.21
CA ALA A 90 2.41 -6.14 5.43
C ALA A 90 3.26 -6.70 6.58
N ALA A 91 3.25 -8.02 6.79
CA ALA A 91 4.09 -8.67 7.80
C ALA A 91 5.60 -8.49 7.52
N PHE A 92 6.01 -8.55 6.25
CA PHE A 92 7.38 -8.28 5.84
C PHE A 92 7.78 -6.83 6.13
N LEU A 93 6.94 -5.85 5.74
CA LEU A 93 7.20 -4.44 6.02
C LEU A 93 7.29 -4.15 7.52
N TYR A 94 6.38 -4.73 8.30
CA TYR A 94 6.40 -4.64 9.76
C TYR A 94 7.66 -5.27 10.37
N ALA A 95 8.13 -6.40 9.82
CA ALA A 95 9.35 -7.06 10.31
C ALA A 95 10.63 -6.29 9.92
N ALA A 96 10.63 -5.65 8.75
CA ALA A 96 11.82 -5.00 8.18
C ALA A 96 12.02 -3.54 8.66
N LEU A 97 10.94 -2.87 9.08
CA LEU A 97 10.96 -1.45 9.43
C LEU A 97 10.38 -1.23 10.85
N PRO A 98 10.84 -0.21 11.59
CA PRO A 98 10.30 0.14 12.90
C PRO A 98 8.96 0.89 12.77
N ILE A 99 7.97 0.26 12.15
CA ILE A 99 6.64 0.81 11.86
C ILE A 99 5.56 0.02 12.60
N THR A 100 4.37 0.60 12.71
CA THR A 100 3.20 -0.10 13.28
C THR A 100 2.57 -1.05 12.26
N ILE A 101 1.79 -2.03 12.73
CA ILE A 101 1.04 -2.94 11.85
C ILE A 101 0.03 -2.15 11.00
N GLN A 102 -0.62 -1.16 11.60
CA GLN A 102 -1.56 -0.25 10.93
C GLN A 102 -0.88 0.45 9.74
N PHE A 103 0.30 1.01 9.99
CA PHE A 103 1.09 1.65 8.95
C PHE A 103 1.54 0.67 7.86
N SER A 104 1.93 -0.55 8.22
CA SER A 104 2.34 -1.57 7.24
C SER A 104 1.22 -1.95 6.26
N ILE A 105 -0.02 -2.03 6.76
CA ILE A 105 -1.21 -2.28 5.94
C ILE A 105 -1.49 -1.07 5.04
N GLY A 106 -1.43 0.14 5.59
CA GLY A 106 -1.60 1.36 4.81
C GLY A 106 -0.58 1.50 3.69
N ALA A 107 0.69 1.20 3.97
CA ALA A 107 1.76 1.19 2.97
C ALA A 107 1.49 0.20 1.83
N PHE A 108 0.96 -0.99 2.13
CA PHE A 108 0.54 -1.95 1.10
C PHE A 108 -0.57 -1.41 0.19
N TYR A 109 -1.58 -0.74 0.77
CA TYR A 109 -2.64 -0.12 -0.04
C TYR A 109 -2.08 0.98 -0.94
N VAL A 110 -1.23 1.86 -0.42
CA VAL A 110 -0.59 2.93 -1.20
C VAL A 110 0.29 2.36 -2.33
N GLN A 111 1.03 1.29 -2.07
CA GLN A 111 1.81 0.58 -3.09
C GLN A 111 0.89 0.03 -4.19
N SER A 112 -0.24 -0.58 -3.81
CA SER A 112 -1.20 -1.15 -4.76
C SER A 112 -1.79 -0.08 -5.69
N PHE A 113 -2.16 1.08 -5.14
CA PHE A 113 -2.60 2.24 -5.95
C PHE A 113 -1.50 2.75 -6.90
N SER A 114 -0.26 2.80 -6.43
CA SER A 114 0.87 3.28 -7.23
C SER A 114 1.16 2.35 -8.41
N ILE A 115 1.09 1.03 -8.20
CA ILE A 115 1.26 0.03 -9.26
C ILE A 115 0.12 0.15 -10.29
N ALA A 116 -1.12 0.28 -9.84
CA ALA A 116 -2.26 0.47 -10.74
C ALA A 116 -2.11 1.72 -11.61
N HIS A 117 -1.60 2.82 -11.05
CA HIS A 117 -1.34 4.05 -11.80
C HIS A 117 -0.26 3.87 -12.87
N ILE A 118 0.86 3.21 -12.53
CA ILE A 118 1.93 2.90 -13.49
C ILE A 118 1.41 2.00 -14.62
N PHE A 119 0.63 0.98 -14.26
CA PHE A 119 0.02 0.06 -15.23
C PHE A 119 -0.91 0.79 -16.20
N ASN A 120 -1.79 1.66 -15.69
CA ASN A 120 -2.68 2.47 -16.52
C ASN A 120 -1.91 3.40 -17.48
N ALA A 121 -0.87 4.06 -16.99
CA ALA A 121 0.01 4.88 -17.82
C ALA A 121 0.73 4.08 -18.92
N SER A 122 0.99 2.79 -18.68
CA SER A 122 1.65 1.90 -19.64
C SER A 122 0.73 1.41 -20.77
N ILE A 123 -0.57 1.22 -20.51
CA ILE A 123 -1.54 0.72 -21.49
C ILE A 123 -2.22 1.85 -22.26
N GLY A 124 -2.67 2.89 -21.57
CA GLY A 124 -3.55 3.91 -22.16
C GLY A 124 -2.82 5.04 -22.90
N GLY A 125 -1.49 5.05 -22.88
CA GLY A 125 -0.71 6.23 -23.22
C GLY A 125 -1.02 7.41 -22.28
N ARG A 126 -0.19 8.46 -22.31
CA ARG A 126 -0.25 9.64 -21.39
C ARG A 126 -1.59 10.39 -21.31
N ARG A 127 -2.62 9.98 -22.06
CA ARG A 127 -3.96 10.62 -22.11
C ARG A 127 -5.04 9.87 -21.32
N ALA A 128 -4.85 8.58 -21.01
CA ALA A 128 -5.88 7.79 -20.32
C ALA A 128 -6.03 8.12 -18.83
N ASP A 129 -4.93 8.53 -18.16
CA ASP A 129 -4.96 8.86 -16.73
C ASP A 129 -5.89 10.05 -16.40
N LEU A 130 -6.08 10.97 -17.35
CA LEU A 130 -7.01 12.10 -17.22
C LEU A 130 -8.49 11.67 -17.40
N PHE A 131 -8.74 10.58 -18.11
CA PHE A 131 -10.11 10.16 -18.47
C PHE A 131 -10.81 9.45 -17.30
N VAL A 132 -10.07 8.71 -16.47
CA VAL A 132 -10.62 8.04 -15.29
C VAL A 132 -11.14 9.04 -14.25
N PHE A 133 -10.51 10.22 -14.14
CA PHE A 133 -11.00 11.30 -13.28
C PHE A 133 -12.22 12.04 -13.86
N ALA A 134 -12.36 12.11 -15.18
CA ALA A 134 -13.47 12.80 -15.84
C ALA A 134 -14.78 11.98 -15.88
N VAL A 135 -14.69 10.65 -15.82
CA VAL A 135 -15.87 9.77 -15.93
C VAL A 135 -16.56 9.52 -14.57
N HIS A 136 -15.93 9.84 -13.44
CA HIS A 136 -16.53 9.68 -12.10
C HIS A 136 -17.27 10.92 -11.56
N THR A 137 -17.46 11.97 -12.38
CA THR A 137 -18.16 13.21 -11.99
C THR A 137 -19.52 13.40 -12.67
N HIS A 138 -20.19 12.32 -13.08
CA HIS A 138 -21.56 12.35 -13.60
C HIS A 138 -22.46 11.36 -12.88
#